data_AF-S8C2P5-F1
#
_entry.id   AF-S8C2P5-F1
#
_cell.length_a   1.000
_cell.length_b   1.000
_cell.length_c   1.000
_cell.angle_alpha   90.00
_cell.angle_beta   90.00
_cell.angle_gamma   90.00
#
_symmetry.space_group_name_H-M   'P 1'
#
loop_
_entity.id
_entity.type
_entity.pdbx_description
1 polymer ?
#
loop_
_entity_poly.entity_id
_entity_poly.type
_entity_poly.pdbx_seq_one_letter_code
_entity_poly.pdbx_strand_id
1 'polypeptide(L)'
;QKALLRLASIDDPIELCHEAKIERCRASRDMEDCAAFVQRVLVSCGHASLCDECIHECEVCPVCGVPLPNGSDDEFPLRLYDECYEANLVPEMYVDGLLGKIDGDHEQIAGVRRLHSLFDVSLEHNLVSLICHYVTDVCMDDRAVSTDPNSAFLLDAKVVIDWCRLRFKNVLTELQVIYNLTVVEMTNKLSILLKILSKLIGLANILEVFKSSRGTTSILLDSILKTKQ
;
A
#
# COMPACT_ATOMS: atom_id res chain seq x y z
N GLN A 1 -9.63 -13.66 -5.19
CA GLN A 1 -8.54 -14.55 -4.70
C GLN A 1 -7.22 -14.30 -5.43
N LYS A 2 -7.22 -13.97 -6.73
CA LYS A 2 -6.01 -13.62 -7.51
C LYS A 2 -5.13 -12.53 -6.88
N ALA A 3 -5.71 -11.37 -6.53
CA ALA A 3 -4.99 -10.27 -5.88
C ALA A 3 -4.26 -10.69 -4.58
N LEU A 4 -4.91 -11.49 -3.72
CA LEU A 4 -4.29 -12.00 -2.49
C LEU A 4 -3.14 -12.97 -2.76
N LEU A 5 -3.27 -13.82 -3.78
CA LEU A 5 -2.18 -14.71 -4.18
C LEU A 5 -0.99 -13.91 -4.69
N ARG A 6 -1.23 -12.87 -5.50
CA ARG A 6 -0.17 -11.99 -5.99
C ARG A 6 0.50 -11.22 -4.85
N LEU A 7 -0.29 -10.65 -3.94
CA LEU A 7 0.23 -9.99 -2.73
C LEU A 7 1.07 -10.94 -1.86
N ALA A 8 0.62 -12.20 -1.70
CA ALA A 8 1.37 -13.22 -0.95
C ALA A 8 2.60 -13.76 -1.68
N SER A 9 2.73 -13.50 -2.99
CA SER A 9 3.86 -13.95 -3.82
C SER A 9 4.89 -12.85 -4.08
N ILE A 10 4.77 -11.71 -3.39
CA ILE A 10 5.79 -10.65 -3.46
C ILE A 10 7.06 -11.15 -2.77
N ASP A 11 8.11 -11.34 -3.55
CA ASP A 11 9.43 -11.75 -3.05
C ASP A 11 10.30 -10.55 -2.66
N ASP A 12 10.17 -9.41 -3.36
CA ASP A 12 10.88 -8.16 -3.05
C ASP A 12 9.91 -7.13 -2.43
N PRO A 13 10.03 -6.81 -1.12
CA PRO A 13 9.13 -5.89 -0.46
C PRO A 13 9.09 -4.49 -1.08
N ILE A 14 10.12 -4.05 -1.83
CA ILE A 14 10.11 -2.75 -2.52
C ILE A 14 8.95 -2.63 -3.52
N GLU A 15 8.45 -3.76 -4.03
CA GLU A 15 7.30 -3.79 -4.95
C GLU A 15 6.06 -3.16 -4.31
N LEU A 16 5.88 -3.22 -2.99
CA LEU A 16 4.77 -2.53 -2.33
C LEU A 16 4.87 -1.01 -2.48
N CYS A 17 6.08 -0.45 -2.44
CA CYS A 17 6.31 0.97 -2.73
C CYS A 17 5.99 1.26 -4.19
N HIS A 18 6.47 0.43 -5.11
CA HIS A 18 6.20 0.59 -6.54
C HIS A 18 4.71 0.49 -6.86
N GLU A 19 3.95 -0.39 -6.21
CA GLU A 19 2.51 -0.56 -6.43
C GLU A 19 1.68 0.54 -5.75
N ALA A 20 2.16 1.08 -4.62
CA ALA A 20 1.52 2.20 -3.96
C ALA A 20 1.73 3.53 -4.70
N LYS A 21 2.86 3.68 -5.41
CA LYS A 21 3.19 4.91 -6.12
C LYS A 21 2.14 5.27 -7.16
N ILE A 22 1.75 6.54 -7.20
CA ILE A 22 0.89 7.08 -8.25
C ILE A 22 1.72 7.24 -9.52
N GLU A 23 1.32 6.55 -10.58
CA GLU A 23 1.97 6.65 -11.89
C GLU A 23 1.05 7.40 -12.86
N ARG A 24 1.67 8.27 -13.67
CA ARG A 24 1.01 9.07 -14.69
C ARG A 24 1.45 8.65 -16.08
N CYS A 25 0.52 8.75 -17.01
CA CYS A 25 0.73 8.42 -18.41
C CYS A 25 1.81 9.34 -18.98
N ARG A 26 2.81 8.72 -19.63
CA ARG A 26 3.95 9.40 -20.25
C ARG A 26 3.84 9.46 -21.78
N ALA A 27 2.67 9.15 -22.32
CA ALA A 27 2.41 9.37 -23.74
C ALA A 27 2.36 10.86 -24.04
N SER A 28 3.08 11.28 -25.07
CA SER A 28 2.98 12.62 -25.65
C SER A 28 1.95 12.57 -26.77
N ARG A 29 0.84 13.31 -26.63
CA ARG A 29 -0.21 13.41 -27.67
C ARG A 29 -0.18 14.84 -28.22
N ASP A 30 0.04 15.02 -29.52
CA ASP A 30 -0.22 16.28 -30.25
C ASP A 30 0.13 17.59 -29.50
N MET A 31 1.32 17.64 -28.87
CA MET A 31 1.88 18.75 -28.08
C MET A 31 1.36 18.94 -26.64
N GLU A 32 0.54 18.03 -26.11
CA GLU A 32 0.18 17.96 -24.68
C GLU A 32 0.54 16.59 -24.09
N ASP A 33 1.13 16.60 -22.89
CA ASP A 33 1.39 15.36 -22.14
C ASP A 33 0.07 14.84 -21.55
N CYS A 34 -0.26 13.58 -21.82
CA CYS A 34 -1.53 13.00 -21.37
C CYS A 34 -1.68 13.04 -19.84
N ALA A 35 -0.64 12.64 -19.10
CA ALA A 35 -0.54 12.71 -17.64
C ALA A 35 -1.71 12.08 -16.84
N ALA A 36 -2.58 11.30 -17.49
CA ALA A 36 -3.68 10.55 -16.86
C ALA A 36 -3.16 9.43 -15.96
N PHE A 37 -3.93 8.99 -14.97
CA PHE A 37 -3.52 7.92 -14.07
C PHE A 37 -3.31 6.60 -14.79
N VAL A 38 -2.30 5.85 -14.35
CA VAL A 38 -1.97 4.53 -14.88
C VAL A 38 -2.36 3.46 -13.87
N GLN A 39 -3.24 2.56 -14.29
CA GLN A 39 -3.74 1.44 -13.50
C GLN A 39 -3.20 0.09 -13.96
N ARG A 40 -2.50 0.05 -15.10
CA ARG A 40 -2.01 -1.19 -15.73
C ARG A 40 -0.50 -1.20 -15.84
N VAL A 41 0.06 -2.41 -15.90
CA VAL A 41 1.48 -2.66 -16.10
C VAL A 41 1.71 -3.26 -17.48
N LEU A 42 2.76 -2.80 -18.16
CA LEU A 42 3.20 -3.40 -19.42
C LEU A 42 3.95 -4.70 -19.12
N VAL A 43 3.42 -5.86 -19.54
CA VAL A 43 4.05 -7.17 -19.28
C VAL A 43 5.44 -7.28 -19.89
N SER A 44 5.69 -6.60 -21.01
CA SER A 44 6.97 -6.67 -21.73
C SER A 44 8.14 -6.05 -20.97
N CYS A 45 7.90 -5.10 -20.07
CA CYS A 45 8.97 -4.38 -19.37
C CYS A 45 8.69 -4.03 -17.90
N GLY A 46 7.51 -4.35 -17.37
CA GLY A 46 7.12 -4.06 -15.98
C GLY A 46 6.79 -2.59 -15.69
N HIS A 47 6.84 -1.69 -16.67
CA HIS A 47 6.54 -0.27 -16.45
C HIS A 47 5.04 -0.01 -16.44
N ALA A 48 4.58 0.80 -15.49
CA ALA A 48 3.26 1.43 -15.48
C ALA A 48 3.36 2.84 -16.06
N SER A 49 3.42 2.96 -17.39
CA SER A 49 3.74 4.24 -18.06
C SER A 49 2.69 4.75 -19.04
N LEU A 50 1.63 3.99 -19.31
CA LEU A 50 0.57 4.33 -20.26
C LEU A 50 -0.80 4.11 -19.62
N CYS A 51 -1.72 5.06 -19.79
CA CYS A 51 -3.13 4.88 -19.38
C CYS A 51 -3.86 3.96 -20.37
N ASP A 52 -5.07 3.53 -20.00
CA ASP A 52 -5.91 2.62 -20.79
C ASP A 52 -6.19 3.13 -22.21
N GLU A 53 -6.21 4.44 -22.43
CA GLU A 53 -6.38 4.98 -23.78
C GLU A 53 -5.07 5.01 -24.58
N CYS A 54 -3.94 5.34 -23.95
CA CYS A 54 -2.67 5.53 -24.65
C CYS A 54 -1.96 4.20 -24.95
N ILE A 55 -2.29 3.14 -24.23
CA ILE A 55 -1.68 1.82 -24.39
C ILE A 55 -1.95 1.19 -25.76
N HIS A 56 -3.07 1.54 -26.40
CA HIS A 56 -3.46 1.07 -27.73
C HIS A 56 -2.93 1.95 -28.86
N GLU A 57 -2.55 3.19 -28.56
CA GLU A 57 -2.04 4.17 -29.54
C GLU A 57 -0.51 4.17 -29.62
N CYS A 58 0.18 3.65 -28.59
CA CYS A 58 1.63 3.60 -28.52
C CYS A 58 2.16 2.26 -29.02
N GLU A 59 3.19 2.28 -29.87
CA GLU A 59 3.87 1.05 -30.33
C GLU A 59 5.00 0.61 -29.38
N VAL A 60 5.52 1.54 -28.56
CA VAL A 60 6.66 1.32 -27.67
C VAL A 60 6.39 1.91 -26.28
N CYS A 61 7.03 1.34 -25.27
CA CYS A 61 7.02 1.91 -23.93
C CYS A 61 7.72 3.28 -23.91
N PRO A 62 7.08 4.36 -23.44
CA PRO A 62 7.70 5.70 -23.40
C PRO A 62 8.85 5.83 -22.39
N VAL A 63 9.05 4.84 -21.51
CA VAL A 63 10.13 4.84 -20.51
C VAL A 63 11.39 4.16 -21.04
N CYS A 64 11.26 3.01 -21.70
CA CYS A 64 12.41 2.19 -22.08
C CYS A 64 12.49 1.82 -23.57
N GLY A 65 11.49 2.19 -24.38
CA GLY A 65 11.46 1.92 -25.82
C GLY A 65 11.17 0.46 -26.20
N VAL A 66 10.91 -0.42 -25.24
CA VAL A 66 10.52 -1.82 -25.52
C VAL A 66 9.20 -1.83 -26.30
N PRO A 67 9.09 -2.58 -27.42
CA PRO A 67 7.85 -2.71 -28.17
C PRO A 67 6.69 -3.25 -27.34
N LEU A 68 5.50 -2.71 -27.55
CA LEU A 68 4.28 -3.22 -26.94
C LEU A 68 3.76 -4.41 -27.76
N PRO A 69 3.19 -5.43 -27.11
CA PRO A 69 2.57 -6.54 -27.83
C PRO A 69 1.30 -6.07 -28.53
N ASN A 70 1.00 -6.67 -29.69
CA ASN A 70 -0.16 -6.33 -30.49
C ASN A 70 -1.43 -6.99 -29.92
N GLY A 71 -1.97 -6.41 -28.86
CA GLY A 71 -3.39 -6.42 -28.52
C GLY A 71 -3.98 -7.73 -27.99
N SER A 72 -3.88 -7.93 -26.68
CA SER A 72 -4.97 -8.50 -25.87
C SER A 72 -4.98 -7.93 -24.44
N ASP A 73 -6.14 -7.87 -23.78
CA ASP A 73 -6.26 -7.31 -22.41
C ASP A 73 -5.45 -8.09 -21.36
N ASP A 74 -5.21 -9.39 -21.59
CA ASP A 74 -4.37 -10.24 -20.73
C ASP A 74 -2.88 -9.80 -20.73
N GLU A 75 -2.45 -8.99 -21.70
CA GLU A 75 -1.09 -8.46 -21.81
C GLU A 75 -0.86 -7.18 -21.00
N PHE A 76 -1.94 -6.64 -20.41
CA PHE A 76 -1.92 -5.39 -19.63
C PHE A 76 -2.65 -5.59 -18.30
N PRO A 77 -2.12 -6.43 -17.39
CA PRO A 77 -2.73 -6.68 -16.10
C PRO A 77 -2.78 -5.39 -15.28
N LEU A 78 -3.81 -5.31 -14.44
CA LEU A 78 -3.90 -4.27 -13.42
C LEU A 78 -2.69 -4.32 -12.50
N ARG A 79 -2.31 -3.15 -12.00
CA ARG A 79 -1.41 -2.99 -10.87
C ARG A 79 -2.02 -3.63 -9.63
N LEU A 80 -1.18 -4.11 -8.72
CA LEU A 80 -1.64 -4.88 -7.56
C LEU A 80 -2.63 -4.08 -6.69
N TYR A 81 -2.40 -2.78 -6.53
CA TYR A 81 -3.32 -1.92 -5.79
C TYR A 81 -4.70 -1.88 -6.45
N ASP A 82 -4.75 -1.62 -7.76
CA ASP A 82 -5.99 -1.54 -8.53
C ASP A 82 -6.69 -2.92 -8.58
N GLU A 83 -5.93 -4.02 -8.65
CA GLU A 83 -6.46 -5.39 -8.54
C GLU A 83 -7.06 -5.68 -7.16
N CYS A 84 -6.43 -5.20 -6.08
CA CYS A 84 -6.98 -5.28 -4.73
C CYS A 84 -8.27 -4.46 -4.58
N TYR A 85 -8.32 -3.29 -5.23
CA TYR A 85 -9.48 -2.41 -5.25
C TYR A 85 -10.67 -3.07 -5.96
N GLU A 86 -10.48 -3.59 -7.19
CA GLU A 86 -11.53 -4.30 -7.91
C GLU A 86 -12.02 -5.56 -7.17
N ALA A 87 -11.12 -6.22 -6.44
CA ALA A 87 -11.46 -7.38 -5.62
C ALA A 87 -12.19 -7.03 -4.31
N ASN A 88 -12.53 -5.76 -4.07
CA ASN A 88 -13.16 -5.25 -2.84
C ASN A 88 -12.35 -5.57 -1.56
N LEU A 89 -11.03 -5.66 -1.68
CA LEU A 89 -10.13 -5.85 -0.53
C LEU A 89 -9.78 -4.50 0.12
N VAL A 90 -9.81 -3.42 -0.65
CA VAL A 90 -9.55 -2.05 -0.18
C VAL A 90 -10.88 -1.29 -0.07
N PRO A 91 -11.16 -0.60 1.05
CA PRO A 91 -12.39 0.17 1.22
C PRO A 91 -12.55 1.32 0.19
N GLU A 92 -13.77 1.53 -0.29
CA GLU A 92 -14.12 2.52 -1.34
C GLU A 92 -13.81 3.98 -0.95
N MET A 93 -13.79 4.30 0.35
CA MET A 93 -13.51 5.65 0.88
C MET A 93 -12.13 6.24 0.48
N TYR A 94 -11.24 5.44 -0.10
CA TYR A 94 -9.88 5.88 -0.46
C TYR A 94 -9.74 6.49 -1.87
N VAL A 95 -10.77 6.42 -2.74
CA VAL A 95 -10.59 6.69 -4.19
C VAL A 95 -11.34 7.92 -4.71
N ASP A 96 -12.54 8.21 -4.21
CA ASP A 96 -13.49 9.10 -4.90
C ASP A 96 -13.19 10.62 -4.82
N GLY A 97 -12.38 11.06 -3.86
CA GLY A 97 -12.11 12.49 -3.65
C GLY A 97 -10.85 13.06 -4.32
N LEU A 98 -9.95 12.21 -4.84
CA LEU A 98 -8.58 12.63 -5.16
C LEU A 98 -8.31 12.77 -6.66
N LEU A 99 -8.86 11.92 -7.52
CA LEU A 99 -8.38 11.71 -8.89
C LEU A 99 -8.65 12.88 -9.88
N GLY A 100 -9.32 13.96 -9.47
CA GLY A 100 -9.66 15.05 -10.37
C GLY A 100 -8.56 16.10 -10.59
N LYS A 101 -7.80 16.46 -9.54
CA LYS A 101 -6.81 17.57 -9.56
C LYS A 101 -5.77 17.43 -8.43
N ILE A 102 -4.90 16.43 -8.54
CA ILE A 102 -3.82 16.16 -7.58
C ILE A 102 -2.59 17.00 -7.97
N ASP A 103 -2.12 17.88 -7.08
CA ASP A 103 -0.78 18.51 -7.17
C ASP A 103 0.32 17.56 -6.64
N GLY A 104 1.59 17.98 -6.63
CA GLY A 104 2.69 17.11 -6.19
C GLY A 104 2.59 16.62 -4.74
N ASP A 105 2.07 17.44 -3.82
CA ASP A 105 1.93 17.06 -2.40
C ASP A 105 0.74 16.10 -2.21
N HIS A 106 -0.32 16.29 -3.00
CA HIS A 106 -1.47 15.39 -3.00
C HIS A 106 -1.10 13.99 -3.54
N GLU A 107 -0.11 13.84 -4.43
CA GLU A 107 0.37 12.54 -4.93
C GLU A 107 1.08 11.73 -3.86
N GLN A 108 1.91 12.38 -3.04
CA GLN A 108 2.60 11.72 -1.92
C GLN A 108 1.59 11.18 -0.92
N ILE A 109 0.60 12.00 -0.55
CA ILE A 109 -0.48 11.59 0.36
C ILE A 109 -1.29 10.45 -0.25
N ALA A 110 -1.57 10.49 -1.55
CA ALA A 110 -2.25 9.42 -2.26
C ALA A 110 -1.46 8.11 -2.20
N GLY A 111 -0.16 8.16 -2.50
CA GLY A 111 0.72 6.99 -2.45
C GLY A 111 0.78 6.37 -1.05
N VAL A 112 0.88 7.20 -0.01
CA VAL A 112 0.87 6.74 1.38
C VAL A 112 -0.42 6.02 1.72
N ARG A 113 -1.57 6.56 1.29
CA ARG A 113 -2.88 5.92 1.49
C ARG A 113 -2.97 4.59 0.76
N ARG A 114 -2.44 4.49 -0.46
CA ARG A 114 -2.37 3.22 -1.20
C ARG A 114 -1.51 2.20 -0.47
N LEU A 115 -0.35 2.61 0.04
CA LEU A 115 0.54 1.74 0.82
C LEU A 115 -0.11 1.26 2.11
N HIS A 116 -0.74 2.17 2.86
CA HIS A 116 -1.50 1.84 4.08
C HIS A 116 -2.63 0.85 3.80
N SER A 117 -3.31 1.00 2.65
CA SER A 117 -4.36 0.07 2.24
C SER A 117 -3.80 -1.32 1.93
N LEU A 118 -2.64 -1.42 1.27
CA LEU A 118 -1.95 -2.70 1.05
C LEU A 118 -1.50 -3.35 2.37
N PHE A 119 -1.07 -2.55 3.35
CA PHE A 119 -0.78 -3.03 4.71
C PHE A 119 -2.03 -3.49 5.45
N ASP A 120 -3.15 -2.77 5.32
CA ASP A 120 -4.43 -3.20 5.90
C ASP A 120 -4.86 -4.54 5.30
N VAL A 121 -4.83 -4.70 3.97
CA VAL A 121 -5.12 -5.99 3.31
C VAL A 121 -4.18 -7.08 3.82
N SER A 122 -2.87 -6.81 3.90
CA SER A 122 -1.89 -7.76 4.40
C SER A 122 -2.17 -8.19 5.84
N LEU A 123 -2.53 -7.24 6.72
CA LEU A 123 -2.85 -7.50 8.12
C LEU A 123 -4.15 -8.32 8.27
N GLU A 124 -5.20 -7.98 7.52
CA GLU A 124 -6.49 -8.69 7.56
C GLU A 124 -6.38 -10.13 7.04
N HIS A 125 -5.41 -10.41 6.17
CA HIS A 125 -5.20 -11.72 5.54
C HIS A 125 -4.01 -12.50 6.09
N ASN A 126 -3.48 -12.13 7.27
CA ASN A 126 -2.36 -12.79 7.95
C ASN A 126 -1.05 -12.82 7.15
N LEU A 127 -0.82 -11.84 6.28
CA LEU A 127 0.42 -11.63 5.52
C LEU A 127 1.35 -10.64 6.22
N VAL A 128 1.36 -10.64 7.55
CA VAL A 128 2.14 -9.68 8.37
C VAL A 128 3.64 -9.77 8.09
N SER A 129 4.15 -10.96 7.76
CA SER A 129 5.55 -11.16 7.39
C SER A 129 6.00 -10.25 6.25
N LEU A 130 5.13 -9.97 5.28
CA LEU A 130 5.42 -9.06 4.17
C LEU A 130 5.66 -7.63 4.68
N ILE A 131 4.84 -7.17 5.63
CA ILE A 131 5.02 -5.83 6.24
C ILE A 131 6.31 -5.82 7.08
N CYS A 132 6.60 -6.89 7.81
CA CYS A 132 7.86 -7.01 8.55
C CYS A 132 9.08 -6.93 7.62
N HIS A 133 9.07 -7.63 6.49
CA HIS A 133 10.14 -7.55 5.49
C HIS A 133 10.23 -6.18 4.84
N TYR A 134 9.10 -5.51 4.57
CA TYR A 134 9.12 -4.10 4.14
C TYR A 134 9.86 -3.21 5.14
N VAL A 135 9.62 -3.41 6.45
CA VAL A 135 10.33 -2.65 7.47
C VAL A 135 11.83 -2.94 7.47
N THR A 136 12.24 -4.22 7.44
CA THR A 136 13.67 -4.58 7.51
C THR A 136 14.44 -4.22 6.26
N ASP A 137 13.86 -4.49 5.09
CA ASP A 137 14.58 -4.53 3.82
C ASP A 137 14.40 -3.23 3.04
N VAL A 138 13.37 -2.44 3.35
CA VAL A 138 13.11 -1.14 2.72
C VAL A 138 13.32 0.01 3.71
N CYS A 139 12.59 0.03 4.83
CA CYS A 139 12.62 1.18 5.73
C CYS A 139 13.89 1.31 6.58
N MET A 140 14.65 0.22 6.75
CA MET A 140 15.90 0.19 7.54
C MET A 140 17.14 -0.03 6.67
N ASP A 141 16.99 -0.16 5.35
CA ASP A 141 18.13 -0.23 4.45
C ASP A 141 18.60 1.18 4.09
N ASP A 142 19.75 1.59 4.64
CA ASP A 142 20.40 2.87 4.31
C ASP A 142 20.78 2.98 2.82
N ARG A 143 20.75 1.88 2.06
CA ARG A 143 20.98 1.86 0.61
C ARG A 143 19.70 2.03 -0.21
N ALA A 144 18.53 1.84 0.40
CA ALA A 144 17.23 2.04 -0.24
C ALA A 144 16.91 3.54 -0.31
N VAL A 145 17.63 4.27 -1.18
CA VAL A 145 17.45 5.70 -1.41
C VAL A 145 16.91 5.91 -2.83
N SER A 146 15.84 6.68 -2.94
CA SER A 146 15.29 7.10 -4.24
C SER A 146 15.55 8.59 -4.49
N THR A 147 15.92 8.93 -5.72
CA THR A 147 16.02 10.32 -6.19
C THR A 147 14.65 10.92 -6.53
N ASP A 148 13.62 10.07 -6.67
CA ASP A 148 12.23 10.51 -6.86
C ASP A 148 11.60 10.83 -5.51
N PRO A 149 11.18 12.09 -5.24
CA PRO A 149 10.67 12.49 -3.93
C PRO A 149 9.42 11.70 -3.51
N ASN A 150 8.57 11.32 -4.47
CA ASN A 150 7.37 10.53 -4.21
C ASN A 150 7.73 9.12 -3.72
N SER A 151 8.67 8.47 -4.40
CA SER A 151 9.19 7.17 -3.97
C SER A 151 9.91 7.29 -2.62
N ALA A 152 10.81 8.28 -2.46
CA ALA A 152 11.58 8.48 -1.23
C ALA A 152 10.68 8.64 0.01
N PHE A 153 9.53 9.30 -0.13
CA PHE A 153 8.56 9.44 0.95
C PHE A 153 7.98 8.10 1.40
N LEU A 154 7.67 7.20 0.46
CA LEU A 154 7.08 5.88 0.74
C LEU A 154 8.05 4.92 1.43
N LEU A 155 9.36 5.12 1.23
CA LEU A 155 10.42 4.32 1.87
C LEU A 155 10.62 4.69 3.34
N ASP A 156 10.16 5.87 3.79
CA ASP A 156 10.38 6.33 5.15
C ASP A 156 9.65 5.44 6.17
N ALA A 157 10.42 4.88 7.11
CA ALA A 157 9.94 4.18 8.30
C ALA A 157 8.76 4.88 9.00
N LYS A 158 8.73 6.21 9.01
CA LYS A 158 7.66 7.01 9.60
C LYS A 158 6.29 6.68 8.99
N VAL A 159 6.22 6.37 7.70
CA VAL A 159 4.97 5.99 7.01
C VAL A 159 4.36 4.74 7.64
N VAL A 160 5.18 3.73 7.93
CA VAL A 160 4.73 2.48 8.57
C VAL A 160 4.39 2.70 10.05
N ILE A 161 5.16 3.53 10.75
CA ILE A 161 4.90 3.87 12.17
C ILE A 161 3.55 4.58 12.32
N ASP A 162 3.27 5.56 11.45
CA ASP A 162 2.00 6.29 11.48
C ASP A 162 0.82 5.39 11.11
N TRP A 163 1.00 4.45 10.16
CA TRP A 163 0.02 3.40 9.90
C TRP A 163 -0.24 2.54 11.13
N CYS A 164 0.80 2.05 11.80
CA CYS A 164 0.67 1.24 13.01
C CYS A 164 -0.12 1.98 14.10
N ARG A 165 0.16 3.27 14.32
CA ARG A 165 -0.58 4.11 15.27
C ARG A 165 -2.06 4.22 14.90
N LEU A 166 -2.34 4.54 13.64
CA LEU A 166 -3.71 4.67 13.14
C LEU A 166 -4.48 3.35 13.30
N ARG A 167 -3.87 2.23 12.89
CA ARG A 167 -4.52 0.93 12.97
C ARG A 167 -4.74 0.49 14.41
N PHE A 168 -3.77 0.70 15.30
CA PHE A 168 -3.92 0.41 16.73
C PHE A 168 -5.09 1.21 17.34
N LYS A 169 -5.20 2.51 17.02
CA LYS A 169 -6.33 3.34 17.46
C LYS A 169 -7.66 2.79 16.97
N ASN A 170 -7.75 2.40 15.70
CA ASN A 170 -8.97 1.82 15.14
C ASN A 170 -9.35 0.50 15.83
N VAL A 171 -8.37 -0.38 16.05
CA VAL A 171 -8.58 -1.63 16.80
C VAL A 171 -9.07 -1.37 18.22
N LEU A 172 -8.52 -0.35 18.90
CA LEU A 172 -8.97 0.03 20.24
C LEU A 172 -10.43 0.50 20.22
N THR A 173 -10.83 1.31 19.24
CA THR A 173 -12.22 1.74 19.06
C THR A 173 -13.14 0.55 18.77
N GLU A 174 -12.75 -0.38 17.90
CA GLU A 174 -13.49 -1.61 17.62
C GLU A 174 -13.68 -2.44 18.91
N LEU A 175 -12.63 -2.60 19.72
CA LEU A 175 -12.71 -3.29 21.01
C LEU A 175 -13.63 -2.60 22.00
N GLN A 176 -13.51 -1.27 22.15
CA GLN A 176 -14.35 -0.50 23.07
C GLN A 176 -15.83 -0.70 22.79
N VAL A 177 -16.23 -0.72 21.51
CA VAL A 177 -17.62 -0.99 21.11
C VAL A 177 -18.07 -2.37 21.60
N ILE A 178 -17.23 -3.41 21.46
CA ILE A 178 -17.57 -4.78 21.88
C ILE A 178 -17.64 -4.89 23.42
N TYR A 179 -16.72 -4.26 24.13
CA TYR A 179 -16.68 -4.30 25.61
C TYR A 179 -17.82 -3.53 26.28
N ASN A 180 -18.52 -2.66 25.53
CA ASN A 180 -19.73 -1.98 26.00
C ASN A 180 -21.00 -2.84 25.83
N LEU A 181 -20.90 -4.05 25.28
CA LEU A 181 -22.02 -4.98 25.11
C LEU A 181 -22.22 -5.85 26.36
N THR A 182 -23.37 -6.53 26.45
CA THR A 182 -23.60 -7.55 27.48
C THR A 182 -22.73 -8.80 27.24
N VAL A 183 -22.49 -9.60 28.28
CA VAL A 183 -21.70 -10.85 28.19
C VAL A 183 -22.23 -11.80 27.11
N VAL A 184 -23.57 -11.89 26.97
CA VAL A 184 -24.21 -12.73 25.95
C VAL A 184 -23.92 -12.22 24.54
N GLU A 185 -24.00 -10.90 24.33
CA GLU A 185 -23.69 -10.29 23.03
C GLU A 185 -22.20 -10.38 22.70
N MET A 186 -21.31 -10.21 23.69
CA MET A 186 -19.87 -10.41 23.52
C MET A 186 -19.55 -11.85 23.10
N THR A 187 -20.22 -12.83 23.68
CA THR A 187 -20.07 -14.25 23.32
C THR A 187 -20.41 -14.47 21.85
N ASN A 188 -21.45 -13.80 21.34
CA ASN A 188 -21.83 -13.83 19.92
C ASN A 188 -20.82 -13.10 19.01
N LYS A 189 -19.92 -12.28 19.57
CA LYS A 189 -18.85 -11.56 18.86
C LYS A 189 -17.48 -12.23 18.99
N LEU A 190 -17.40 -13.46 19.52
CA LEU A 190 -16.14 -14.18 19.74
C LEU A 190 -15.26 -14.26 18.48
N SER A 191 -15.85 -14.52 17.30
CA SER A 191 -15.10 -14.58 16.04
C SER A 191 -14.45 -13.24 15.67
N ILE A 192 -15.08 -12.11 16.01
CA ILE A 192 -14.53 -10.77 15.79
C ILE A 192 -13.41 -10.49 16.80
N LEU A 193 -13.59 -10.87 18.06
CA LEU A 193 -12.54 -10.75 19.08
C LEU A 193 -11.27 -11.55 18.69
N LEU A 194 -11.44 -12.76 18.14
CA LEU A 194 -10.31 -13.55 17.61
C LEU A 194 -9.62 -12.87 16.43
N LYS A 195 -10.38 -12.25 15.51
CA LYS A 195 -9.80 -11.46 14.42
C LYS A 195 -9.02 -10.26 14.96
N ILE A 196 -9.56 -9.56 15.94
CA ILE A 196 -8.86 -8.44 16.60
C ILE A 196 -7.57 -8.91 17.26
N LEU A 197 -7.59 -10.05 17.95
CA LEU A 197 -6.40 -10.63 18.55
C LEU A 197 -5.32 -10.90 17.48
N SER A 198 -5.68 -11.48 16.32
CA SER A 198 -4.74 -11.69 15.21
C SER A 198 -4.11 -10.38 14.74
N LYS A 199 -4.92 -9.32 14.58
CA LYS A 199 -4.43 -7.98 14.19
C LYS A 199 -3.45 -7.41 15.21
N LEU A 200 -3.76 -7.54 16.50
CA LEU A 200 -2.88 -7.07 17.58
C LEU A 200 -1.55 -7.82 17.61
N ILE A 201 -1.57 -9.14 17.42
CA ILE A 201 -0.35 -9.95 17.30
C ILE A 201 0.46 -9.49 16.08
N GLY A 202 -0.21 -9.25 14.95
CA GLY A 202 0.44 -8.74 13.74
C GLY A 202 1.13 -7.39 13.95
N LEU A 203 0.42 -6.42 14.53
CA LEU A 203 0.98 -5.11 14.87
C LEU A 203 2.14 -5.23 15.86
N ALA A 204 2.03 -6.09 16.87
CA ALA A 204 3.11 -6.32 17.83
C ALA A 204 4.38 -6.86 17.16
N ASN A 205 4.25 -7.80 16.20
CA ASN A 205 5.38 -8.32 15.44
C ASN A 205 6.10 -7.23 14.66
N ILE A 206 5.35 -6.35 13.97
CA ILE A 206 5.92 -5.24 13.21
C ILE A 206 6.67 -4.28 14.14
N LEU A 207 6.11 -3.97 15.31
CA LEU A 207 6.76 -3.08 16.29
C LEU A 207 8.02 -3.71 16.91
N GLU A 208 8.03 -5.03 17.14
CA GLU A 208 9.25 -5.71 17.60
C GLU A 208 10.35 -5.69 16.52
N VAL A 209 10.00 -5.78 15.23
CA VAL A 209 10.97 -5.59 14.14
C VAL A 209 11.62 -4.21 14.21
N PHE A 210 10.81 -3.14 14.33
CA PHE A 210 11.31 -1.77 14.52
C PHE A 210 12.24 -1.62 15.73
N LYS A 211 11.92 -2.33 16.81
CA LYS A 211 12.69 -2.30 18.06
C LYS A 211 14.02 -3.04 17.93
N SER A 212 14.02 -4.18 17.26
CA SER A 212 15.20 -5.01 17.03
C SER A 212 16.22 -4.35 16.10
N SER A 213 15.75 -3.59 15.09
CA SER A 213 16.60 -2.93 14.10
C SER A 213 17.22 -1.62 14.60
N ARG A 214 16.57 -0.90 15.52
CA ARG A 214 16.99 0.46 15.93
C ARG A 214 17.81 0.55 17.23
N GLY A 215 18.04 -0.54 17.95
CA GLY A 215 18.89 -0.56 19.16
C GLY A 215 18.49 0.39 20.31
N THR A 216 17.43 1.19 20.17
CA THR A 216 17.06 2.25 21.12
C THR A 216 15.54 2.26 21.33
N THR A 217 15.13 1.56 22.36
CA THR A 217 13.77 1.14 22.72
C THR A 217 12.82 2.26 23.16
N SER A 218 13.33 3.44 23.52
CA SER A 218 12.54 4.39 24.31
C SER A 218 11.61 5.28 23.48
N ILE A 219 12.06 5.76 22.31
CA ILE A 219 11.38 6.87 21.61
C ILE A 219 10.16 6.39 20.80
N LEU A 220 10.20 5.17 20.27
CA LEU A 220 9.18 4.64 19.36
C LEU A 220 7.93 4.15 20.11
N LEU A 221 8.13 3.39 21.19
CA LEU A 221 7.05 3.00 22.12
C LEU A 221 6.46 4.22 22.82
N ASP A 222 7.27 5.17 23.29
CA ASP A 222 6.77 6.40 23.89
C ASP A 222 5.94 7.23 22.92
N SER A 223 6.32 7.29 21.65
CA SER A 223 5.60 8.09 20.65
C SER A 223 4.33 7.41 20.13
N ILE A 224 4.19 6.09 20.27
CA ILE A 224 2.93 5.36 20.02
C ILE A 224 2.00 5.43 21.24
N LEU A 225 2.55 5.34 22.45
CA LEU A 225 1.79 5.39 23.71
C LEU A 225 1.46 6.83 24.18
N LYS A 226 2.14 7.85 23.63
CA LYS A 226 1.75 9.27 23.77
C LYS A 226 0.56 9.61 22.87
N THR A 227 -0.51 8.81 22.92
CA THR A 227 -1.86 9.35 22.84
C THR A 227 -2.21 9.90 24.22
N LYS A 228 -1.67 11.07 24.57
CA LYS A 228 -2.08 11.80 25.77
C LYS A 228 -2.60 13.18 25.38
N GLN A 229 -3.88 13.35 25.72
CA GLN A 229 -4.75 14.54 25.73
C GLN A 229 -5.32 14.97 24.38
#